data_AF-A0A534M2A2-F1
#
_entry.id   AF-A0A534M2A2-F1
#
_cell.length_a   1.000
_cell.length_b   1.000
_cell.length_c   1.000
_cell.angle_alpha   90.00
_cell.angle_beta   90.00
_cell.angle_gamma   90.00
#
_symmetry.space_group_name_H-M   'P 1'
#
loop_
_entity.id
_entity.type
_entity.pdbx_description
1 polymer ?
#
loop_
_entity_poly.entity_id
_entity_poly.type
_entity_poly.pdbx_seq_one_letter_code
_entity_poly.pdbx_strand_id
1 'polypeptide(L)'
;MDLRKSRGLTYLFITHDLGLAWIIADRIAVMYLGKIVEIGTAEQVIRQPQHPYTRALISVVPSPDPRKRVERVIVKGERPDAANIPAGCRFHPRCPMAFEACGWDAEEVAEELQVLQAAGRLPDVGMIMAQGERAIEILPAPGKSPTDARSALEAVLAEERNARLALKAIQGVRVRDDRIILMLHAGSAPRLTRLAPEHSVACHLITPPSTASVAVTA
;
A
#
# COMPACT_ATOMS: atom_id res chain seq x y z
N MET A 1 33.82 -17.42 4.14
CA MET A 1 34.22 -16.16 3.49
C MET A 1 35.59 -16.28 2.80
N ASP A 2 36.52 -17.10 3.29
CA ASP A 2 37.84 -17.28 2.68
C ASP A 2 37.80 -17.74 1.22
N LEU A 3 36.87 -18.62 0.83
CA LEU A 3 36.75 -19.08 -0.57
C LEU A 3 36.34 -17.95 -1.53
N ARG A 4 35.51 -16.99 -1.05
CA ARG A 4 35.08 -15.82 -1.84
C ARG A 4 36.25 -14.87 -2.09
N LYS A 5 36.99 -14.53 -1.04
CA LYS A 5 38.14 -13.63 -1.10
C LYS A 5 39.32 -14.24 -1.86
N SER A 6 39.59 -15.54 -1.67
CA SER A 6 40.72 -16.23 -2.32
C SER A 6 40.50 -16.55 -3.80
N ARG A 7 39.25 -16.64 -4.28
CA ARG A 7 38.94 -17.03 -5.67
C ARG A 7 38.24 -15.95 -6.51
N GLY A 8 38.00 -14.76 -5.95
CA GLY A 8 37.35 -13.66 -6.67
C GLY A 8 35.92 -13.98 -7.15
N LEU A 9 35.20 -14.84 -6.43
CA LEU A 9 33.90 -15.36 -6.86
C LEU A 9 32.74 -14.42 -6.50
N THR A 10 31.81 -14.24 -7.42
CA THR A 10 30.52 -13.58 -7.17
C THR A 10 29.50 -14.59 -6.66
N TYR A 11 28.80 -14.26 -5.57
CA TYR A 11 27.75 -15.09 -4.99
C TYR A 11 26.42 -14.32 -5.03
N LEU A 12 25.37 -15.01 -5.47
CA LEU A 12 23.98 -14.60 -5.27
C LEU A 12 23.34 -15.57 -4.28
N PHE A 13 22.81 -15.04 -3.18
CA PHE A 13 22.16 -15.83 -2.15
C PHE A 13 20.71 -15.36 -1.97
N ILE A 14 19.78 -16.30 -1.87
CA ILE A 14 18.34 -16.03 -1.71
C ILE A 14 17.90 -16.62 -0.36
N THR A 15 17.38 -15.77 0.52
CA THR A 15 16.90 -16.16 1.85
C THR A 15 15.73 -15.28 2.30
N HIS A 16 14.93 -15.80 3.23
CA HIS A 16 13.91 -15.05 3.95
C HIS A 16 14.41 -14.51 5.30
N ASP A 17 15.62 -14.90 5.72
CA ASP A 17 16.25 -14.47 6.96
C ASP A 17 17.17 -13.26 6.70
N LEU A 18 16.71 -12.07 7.08
CA LEU A 18 17.47 -10.82 6.96
C LEU A 18 18.66 -10.75 7.92
N GLY A 19 18.63 -11.48 9.05
CA GLY A 19 19.77 -11.58 9.96
C GLY A 19 20.93 -12.33 9.32
N LEU A 20 20.64 -13.43 8.64
CA LEU A 20 21.64 -14.14 7.84
C LEU A 20 22.14 -13.27 6.69
N ALA A 21 21.23 -12.62 5.95
CA ALA A 21 21.58 -11.77 4.81
C ALA A 21 22.55 -10.64 5.19
N TRP A 22 22.37 -10.01 6.36
CA TRP A 22 23.31 -9.02 6.91
C TRP A 22 24.73 -9.57 6.94
N ILE A 23 24.94 -10.74 7.54
CA ILE A 23 26.27 -11.24 7.90
C ILE A 23 27.08 -11.61 6.66
N ILE A 24 26.42 -12.06 5.60
CA ILE A 24 27.08 -12.69 4.45
C ILE A 24 27.16 -11.80 3.21
N ALA A 25 26.25 -10.83 3.07
CA ALA A 25 26.08 -10.09 1.82
C ALA A 25 26.73 -8.70 1.90
N ASP A 26 27.36 -8.26 0.82
CA ASP A 26 27.78 -6.85 0.70
C ASP A 26 26.57 -5.95 0.40
N ARG A 27 25.62 -6.49 -0.38
CA ARG A 27 24.40 -5.82 -0.83
C ARG A 27 23.19 -6.70 -0.61
N ILE A 28 22.08 -6.08 -0.23
CA ILE A 28 20.80 -6.77 0.01
C ILE A 28 19.78 -6.18 -0.95
N ALA A 29 19.03 -7.05 -1.65
CA ALA A 29 17.85 -6.69 -2.42
C ALA A 29 16.62 -7.32 -1.76
N VAL A 30 15.68 -6.49 -1.35
CA VAL A 30 14.41 -6.92 -0.75
C VAL A 30 13.36 -6.96 -1.84
N MET A 31 12.67 -8.10 -1.94
CA MET A 31 11.61 -8.32 -2.91
C MET A 31 10.25 -8.45 -2.23
N TYR A 32 9.21 -7.94 -2.90
CA TYR A 32 7.82 -8.17 -2.53
C TYR A 32 7.02 -8.51 -3.77
N LEU A 33 6.31 -9.65 -3.73
CA LEU A 33 5.55 -10.20 -4.86
C LEU A 33 6.31 -10.11 -6.18
N GLY A 34 7.55 -10.59 -6.25
CA GLY A 34 8.34 -10.62 -7.50
C GLY A 34 8.91 -9.27 -7.99
N LYS A 35 8.84 -8.19 -7.19
CA LYS A 35 9.51 -6.90 -7.51
C LYS A 35 10.52 -6.54 -6.44
N ILE A 36 11.69 -6.02 -6.86
CA ILE A 36 12.65 -5.40 -5.94
C ILE A 36 12.02 -4.10 -5.44
N VAL A 37 11.79 -4.02 -4.13
CA VAL A 37 11.23 -2.82 -3.49
C VAL A 37 12.30 -1.94 -2.85
N GLU A 38 13.44 -2.54 -2.51
CA GLU A 38 14.60 -1.84 -1.96
C GLU A 38 15.88 -2.62 -2.23
N ILE A 39 16.96 -1.94 -2.59
CA ILE A 39 18.28 -2.52 -2.77
C ILE A 39 19.34 -1.53 -2.31
N GLY A 40 20.36 -2.00 -1.58
CA GLY A 40 21.42 -1.16 -1.03
C GLY A 40 22.59 -2.00 -0.52
N THR A 41 23.58 -1.36 0.09
CA THR A 41 24.53 -2.08 0.94
C THR A 41 23.79 -2.76 2.09
N ALA A 42 24.34 -3.83 2.65
CA ALA A 42 23.73 -4.49 3.79
C ALA A 42 23.51 -3.51 4.97
N GLU A 43 24.44 -2.60 5.19
CA GLU A 43 24.29 -1.56 6.22
C GLU A 43 23.12 -0.61 5.93
N GLN A 44 22.99 -0.11 4.71
CA GLN A 44 21.89 0.78 4.31
C GLN A 44 20.52 0.12 4.51
N VAL A 45 20.35 -1.10 3.98
CA VAL A 45 19.06 -1.80 4.00
C VAL A 45 18.65 -2.17 5.42
N ILE A 46 19.60 -2.58 6.28
CA ILE A 46 19.23 -2.98 7.64
C ILE A 46 19.14 -1.81 8.61
N ARG A 47 20.09 -0.86 8.58
CA ARG A 47 20.13 0.24 9.56
C ARG A 47 19.28 1.44 9.17
N GLN A 48 19.07 1.65 7.87
CA GLN A 48 18.30 2.78 7.35
C GLN A 48 17.28 2.33 6.29
N PRO A 49 16.42 1.33 6.60
CA PRO A 49 15.42 0.86 5.66
C PRO A 49 14.45 1.98 5.27
N GLN A 50 14.23 2.14 3.97
CA GLN A 50 13.41 3.22 3.43
C GLN A 50 12.02 2.75 3.06
N HIS A 51 11.88 1.54 2.50
CA HIS A 51 10.58 1.03 2.10
C HIS A 51 9.79 0.57 3.35
N PRO A 52 8.49 0.90 3.49
CA PRO A 52 7.67 0.46 4.63
C PRO A 52 7.68 -1.06 4.87
N TYR A 53 7.70 -1.85 3.80
CA TYR A 53 7.89 -3.31 3.89
C TYR A 53 9.23 -3.70 4.53
N THR A 54 10.36 -3.15 4.06
CA THR A 54 11.67 -3.42 4.64
C THR A 54 11.73 -3.01 6.11
N ARG A 55 11.20 -1.82 6.44
CA ARG A 55 11.09 -1.36 7.84
C ARG A 55 10.35 -2.37 8.70
N ALA A 56 9.24 -2.91 8.20
CA ALA A 56 8.49 -3.93 8.91
C ALA A 56 9.26 -5.24 9.11
N LEU A 57 9.95 -5.72 8.07
CA LEU A 57 10.81 -6.91 8.19
C LEU A 57 11.93 -6.72 9.22
N ILE A 58 12.56 -5.53 9.26
CA ILE A 58 13.62 -5.24 10.24
C ILE A 58 13.06 -5.09 11.65
N SER A 59 11.85 -4.54 11.80
CA SER A 59 11.25 -4.31 13.12
C SER A 59 11.02 -5.59 13.94
N VAL A 60 11.00 -6.75 13.28
CA VAL A 60 10.84 -8.07 13.93
C VAL A 60 12.17 -8.81 14.16
N VAL A 61 13.29 -8.28 13.65
CA VAL A 61 14.62 -8.87 13.90
C VAL A 61 15.02 -8.56 15.33
N PRO A 62 15.36 -9.58 16.15
CA PRO A 62 15.76 -9.36 17.54
C PRO A 62 16.98 -8.45 17.64
N SER A 63 16.94 -7.45 18.53
CA SER A 63 18.14 -6.66 18.84
C SER A 63 19.07 -7.49 19.74
N PRO A 64 20.39 -7.52 19.47
CA PRO A 64 21.36 -8.12 20.37
C PRO A 64 21.48 -7.38 21.71
N ASP A 65 21.11 -6.10 21.78
CA ASP A 65 21.09 -5.33 23.02
C ASP A 65 19.71 -5.45 23.68
N PRO A 66 19.58 -6.14 24.84
CA PRO A 66 18.29 -6.34 25.51
C PRO A 66 17.66 -5.04 26.02
N ARG A 67 18.41 -3.92 26.06
CA ARG A 67 17.90 -2.59 26.45
C ARG A 67 17.27 -1.84 25.29
N LYS A 68 17.51 -2.26 24.04
CA LYS A 68 16.90 -1.65 22.85
C LYS A 68 15.57 -2.33 22.54
N ARG A 69 14.49 -1.75 23.06
CA ARG A 69 13.13 -2.14 22.66
C ARG A 69 12.87 -1.61 21.25
N VAL A 70 12.89 -2.49 20.25
CA VAL A 70 12.53 -2.14 18.87
C VAL A 70 11.00 -2.05 18.80
N GLU A 71 10.49 -0.91 18.33
CA GLU A 71 9.07 -0.75 18.05
C GLU A 71 8.69 -1.65 16.87
N ARG A 72 7.76 -2.58 17.10
CA ARG A 72 7.34 -3.54 16.08
C ARG A 72 6.33 -2.90 15.15
N VAL A 73 6.61 -2.91 13.86
CA VAL A 73 5.64 -2.48 12.84
C VAL A 73 4.71 -3.65 12.56
N ILE A 74 3.44 -3.51 12.94
CA ILE A 74 2.41 -4.52 12.66
C ILE A 74 1.93 -4.34 11.22
N VAL A 75 2.33 -5.25 10.34
CA VAL A 75 1.80 -5.34 8.98
C VAL A 75 0.45 -6.04 9.04
N LYS A 76 -0.62 -5.33 8.67
CA LYS A 76 -1.98 -5.86 8.62
C LYS A 76 -2.22 -6.68 7.34
N GLY A 77 -3.32 -7.42 7.31
CA GLY A 77 -3.78 -8.18 6.14
C GLY A 77 -3.14 -9.56 5.98
N GLU A 78 -3.81 -10.38 5.16
CA GLU A 78 -3.38 -11.75 4.85
C GLU A 78 -2.14 -11.79 3.94
N ARG A 79 -1.58 -12.99 3.77
CA ARG A 79 -0.47 -13.17 2.81
C ARG A 79 -1.03 -12.92 1.41
N PRO A 80 -0.40 -12.06 0.60
CA PRO A 80 -0.89 -11.77 -0.74
C PRO A 80 -0.86 -13.03 -1.60
N ASP A 81 -1.92 -13.23 -2.39
CA ASP A 81 -1.98 -14.28 -3.39
C ASP A 81 -1.13 -13.87 -4.61
N ALA A 82 -0.22 -14.75 -5.03
CA ALA A 82 0.59 -14.52 -6.21
C ALA A 82 -0.23 -14.59 -7.52
N ALA A 83 -1.41 -15.20 -7.48
CA ALA A 83 -2.35 -15.23 -8.60
C ALA A 83 -3.13 -13.92 -8.77
N ASN A 84 -3.31 -13.14 -7.68
CA ASN A 84 -4.00 -11.86 -7.70
C ASN A 84 -3.08 -10.74 -7.22
N ILE A 85 -2.34 -10.15 -8.16
CA ILE A 85 -1.36 -9.11 -7.88
C ILE A 85 -2.08 -7.75 -7.79
N PRO A 86 -1.98 -7.02 -6.66
CA PRO A 86 -2.62 -5.73 -6.51
C PRO A 86 -2.15 -4.71 -7.56
N ALA A 87 -3.04 -3.82 -7.96
CA ALA A 87 -2.74 -2.72 -8.86
C ALA A 87 -1.75 -1.72 -8.21
N GLY A 88 -1.04 -0.97 -9.06
CA GLY A 88 -0.05 0.01 -8.63
C GLY A 88 1.08 -0.56 -7.75
N CYS A 89 1.19 -0.06 -6.52
CA CYS A 89 2.15 -0.52 -5.53
C CYS A 89 1.70 -1.85 -4.94
N ARG A 90 2.45 -2.93 -5.22
CA ARG A 90 2.12 -4.29 -4.76
C ARG A 90 1.96 -4.43 -3.24
N PHE A 91 2.59 -3.56 -2.44
CA PHE A 91 2.52 -3.61 -0.98
C PHE A 91 1.39 -2.77 -0.38
N HIS A 92 0.65 -2.00 -1.19
CA HIS A 92 -0.32 -1.03 -0.66
C HIS A 92 -1.42 -1.61 0.24
N PRO A 93 -1.97 -2.83 0.02
CA PRO A 93 -3.05 -3.36 0.87
C PRO A 93 -2.60 -3.63 2.30
N ARG A 94 -1.28 -3.76 2.51
CA ARG A 94 -0.66 -4.08 3.80
C ARG A 94 0.20 -2.94 4.33
N CYS A 95 0.37 -1.88 3.54
CA CYS A 95 1.24 -0.77 3.88
C CYS A 95 0.52 0.18 4.85
N PRO A 96 1.06 0.42 6.06
CA PRO A 96 0.44 1.34 7.02
C PRO A 96 0.53 2.82 6.59
N MET A 97 1.28 3.10 5.52
CA MET A 97 1.51 4.44 4.96
C MET A 97 0.90 4.59 3.56
N ALA A 98 0.03 3.67 3.14
CA ALA A 98 -0.62 3.75 1.84
C ALA A 98 -1.52 4.97 1.74
N PHE A 99 -1.59 5.52 0.53
CA PHE A 99 -2.39 6.69 0.18
C PHE A 99 -2.92 6.55 -1.26
N GLU A 100 -3.66 7.53 -1.75
CA GLU A 100 -4.45 7.44 -2.98
C GLU A 100 -3.66 7.01 -4.22
N ALA A 101 -2.40 7.43 -4.35
CA ALA A 101 -1.60 7.11 -5.53
C ALA A 101 -1.00 5.69 -5.52
N CYS A 102 -1.19 4.94 -4.41
CA CYS A 102 -0.63 3.61 -4.25
C CYS A 102 -1.32 2.52 -5.06
N GLY A 103 -2.48 2.76 -5.67
CA GLY A 103 -3.10 1.80 -6.60
C GLY A 103 -4.25 0.98 -6.07
N TRP A 104 -5.03 1.53 -5.14
CA TRP A 104 -6.31 0.95 -4.73
C TRP A 104 -7.26 0.85 -5.92
N ASP A 105 -7.87 -0.32 -6.09
CA ASP A 105 -8.91 -0.54 -7.10
C ASP A 105 -10.33 -0.44 -6.51
N ALA A 106 -11.33 -0.50 -7.39
CA ALA A 106 -12.72 -0.39 -7.02
C ALA A 106 -13.22 -1.56 -6.17
N GLU A 107 -12.68 -2.77 -6.33
CA GLU A 107 -13.08 -3.94 -5.56
C GLU A 107 -12.60 -3.78 -4.11
N GLU A 108 -11.34 -3.43 -3.92
CA GLU A 108 -10.74 -3.21 -2.60
C GLU A 108 -11.48 -2.12 -1.80
N VAL A 109 -11.86 -1.02 -2.46
CA VAL A 109 -12.62 0.06 -1.81
C VAL A 109 -14.07 -0.35 -1.57
N ALA A 110 -14.69 -1.12 -2.48
CA ALA A 110 -16.05 -1.62 -2.29
C ALA A 110 -16.15 -2.59 -1.10
N GLU A 111 -15.19 -3.49 -0.93
CA GLU A 111 -15.10 -4.40 0.22
C GLU A 111 -15.04 -3.61 1.54
N GLU A 112 -14.23 -2.55 1.62
CA GLU A 112 -14.14 -1.70 2.81
C GLU A 112 -15.46 -0.97 3.12
N LEU A 113 -16.17 -0.51 2.08
CA LEU A 113 -17.50 0.08 2.24
C LEU A 113 -18.53 -0.95 2.70
N GLN A 114 -18.48 -2.18 2.19
CA GLN A 114 -19.34 -3.27 2.64
C GLN A 114 -19.08 -3.64 4.11
N VAL A 115 -17.82 -3.63 4.56
CA VAL A 115 -17.48 -3.82 5.98
C VAL A 115 -18.11 -2.72 6.85
N LEU A 116 -18.06 -1.46 6.40
CA LEU A 116 -18.71 -0.35 7.11
C LEU A 116 -20.25 -0.48 7.12
N GLN A 117 -20.83 -0.90 5.99
CA GLN A 117 -22.26 -1.16 5.89
C GLN A 117 -22.69 -2.29 6.84
N ALA A 118 -21.99 -3.42 6.84
CA ALA A 118 -22.25 -4.55 7.73
C ALA A 118 -22.10 -4.17 9.21
N ALA A 119 -21.22 -3.22 9.53
CA ALA A 119 -21.08 -2.65 10.86
C ALA A 119 -22.18 -1.62 11.21
N GLY A 120 -23.17 -1.38 10.33
CA GLY A 120 -24.25 -0.43 10.54
C GLY A 120 -23.83 1.04 10.41
N ARG A 121 -22.64 1.33 9.89
CA ARG A 121 -22.10 2.69 9.76
C ARG A 121 -22.66 3.42 8.55
N LEU A 122 -23.18 2.69 7.56
CA LEU A 122 -23.74 3.24 6.32
C LEU A 122 -25.23 2.86 6.16
N PRO A 123 -26.14 3.33 7.03
CA PRO A 123 -27.54 2.92 7.02
C PRO A 123 -28.34 3.38 5.79
N ASP A 124 -27.88 4.45 5.13
CA ASP A 124 -28.54 5.00 3.93
C ASP A 124 -27.98 4.42 2.62
N VAL A 125 -26.98 3.53 2.72
CA VAL A 125 -26.36 2.84 1.58
C VAL A 125 -26.98 1.46 1.41
N GLY A 126 -27.42 1.15 0.18
CA GLY A 126 -27.96 -0.13 -0.23
C GLY A 126 -26.90 -0.98 -0.96
N MET A 127 -27.07 -1.24 -2.25
CA MET A 127 -26.12 -2.09 -2.99
C MET A 127 -24.84 -1.33 -3.35
N ILE A 128 -23.67 -1.95 -3.16
CA ILE A 128 -22.34 -1.41 -3.52
C ILE A 128 -21.76 -2.31 -4.61
N MET A 129 -21.38 -1.73 -5.75
CA MET A 129 -20.92 -2.47 -6.93
C MET A 129 -19.68 -1.81 -7.54
N ALA A 130 -18.57 -2.54 -7.57
CA ALA A 130 -17.38 -2.11 -8.32
C ALA A 130 -17.67 -2.10 -9.83
N GLN A 131 -17.22 -1.04 -10.52
CA GLN A 131 -17.36 -0.85 -11.95
C GLN A 131 -15.97 -0.62 -12.57
N GLY A 132 -15.40 -1.71 -13.11
CA GLY A 132 -14.01 -1.69 -13.59
C GLY A 132 -13.03 -1.37 -12.46
N GLU A 133 -11.92 -0.73 -12.78
CA GLU A 133 -10.84 -0.50 -11.80
C GLU A 133 -11.03 0.74 -10.92
N ARG A 134 -11.85 1.73 -11.34
CA ARG A 134 -11.79 3.09 -10.76
C ARG A 134 -13.14 3.75 -10.49
N ALA A 135 -14.23 3.01 -10.59
CA ALA A 135 -15.55 3.51 -10.28
C ALA A 135 -16.31 2.54 -9.38
N ILE A 136 -17.10 3.06 -8.45
CA ILE A 136 -18.03 2.28 -7.64
C ILE A 136 -19.40 2.91 -7.79
N GLU A 137 -20.39 2.09 -8.11
CA GLU A 137 -21.79 2.47 -8.12
C GLU A 137 -22.46 2.01 -6.83
N ILE A 138 -23.20 2.93 -6.22
CA ILE A 138 -23.95 2.67 -5.00
C ILE A 138 -25.42 3.03 -5.22
N LEU A 139 -26.30 2.09 -4.94
CA LEU A 139 -27.73 2.32 -4.82
C LEU A 139 -28.07 2.72 -3.38
N PRO A 140 -28.87 3.77 -3.15
CA PRO A 140 -29.36 4.10 -1.81
C PRO A 140 -30.18 2.97 -1.20
N ALA A 141 -30.26 2.94 0.13
CA ALA A 141 -31.18 2.05 0.83
C ALA A 141 -32.65 2.39 0.47
N PRO A 142 -33.58 1.42 0.56
CA PRO A 142 -34.98 1.66 0.24
C PRO A 142 -35.58 2.88 0.98
N GLY A 143 -36.21 3.78 0.24
CA GLY A 143 -36.82 5.00 0.79
C GLY A 143 -35.86 6.15 1.06
N LYS A 144 -34.57 6.02 0.73
CA LYS A 144 -33.57 7.09 0.87
C LYS A 144 -33.32 7.80 -0.45
N SER A 145 -33.19 9.12 -0.41
CA SER A 145 -32.80 9.89 -1.59
C SER A 145 -31.31 9.71 -1.87
N PRO A 146 -30.87 9.68 -3.14
CA PRO A 146 -29.44 9.61 -3.47
C PRO A 146 -28.62 10.76 -2.89
N THR A 147 -29.22 11.95 -2.78
CA THR A 147 -28.57 13.14 -2.23
C THR A 147 -28.32 13.02 -0.74
N ASP A 148 -29.31 12.55 0.03
CA ASP A 148 -29.16 12.36 1.47
C ASP A 148 -28.18 11.23 1.78
N ALA A 149 -28.30 10.11 1.05
CA ALA A 149 -27.38 8.98 1.16
C ALA A 149 -25.94 9.37 0.82
N ARG A 150 -25.72 10.24 -0.19
CA ARG A 150 -24.40 10.81 -0.50
C ARG A 150 -23.86 11.61 0.69
N SER A 151 -24.65 12.52 1.26
CA SER A 151 -24.20 13.35 2.38
C SER A 151 -23.85 12.50 3.61
N ALA A 152 -24.64 11.46 3.92
CA ALA A 152 -24.35 10.51 4.99
C ALA A 152 -23.07 9.71 4.72
N LEU A 153 -22.90 9.22 3.49
CA LEU A 153 -21.69 8.53 3.06
C LEU A 153 -20.45 9.43 3.20
N GLU A 154 -20.50 10.67 2.72
CA GLU A 154 -19.38 11.62 2.81
C GLU A 154 -18.96 11.90 4.26
N ALA A 155 -19.91 11.97 5.19
CA ALA A 155 -19.62 12.13 6.61
C ALA A 155 -18.83 10.94 7.19
N VAL A 156 -19.27 9.71 6.88
CA VAL A 156 -18.59 8.49 7.34
C VAL A 156 -17.22 8.33 6.68
N LEU A 157 -17.13 8.64 5.38
CA LEU A 157 -15.86 8.64 4.66
C LEU A 157 -14.87 9.60 5.32
N ALA A 158 -15.29 10.81 5.71
CA ALA A 158 -14.43 11.77 6.37
C ALA A 158 -13.93 11.28 7.75
N GLU A 159 -14.79 10.60 8.51
CA GLU A 159 -14.47 10.04 9.83
C GLU A 159 -13.50 8.85 9.74
N GLU A 160 -13.73 7.92 8.82
CA GLU A 160 -13.03 6.63 8.75
C GLU A 160 -11.73 6.69 7.91
N ARG A 161 -11.50 7.77 7.13
CA ARG A 161 -10.42 7.88 6.13
C ARG A 161 -9.00 7.59 6.65
N ASN A 162 -8.76 7.86 7.93
CA ASN A 162 -7.45 7.63 8.56
C ASN A 162 -7.30 6.21 9.10
N ALA A 163 -8.40 5.57 9.51
CA ALA A 163 -8.39 4.19 10.01
C ALA A 163 -8.40 3.17 8.86
N ARG A 164 -9.03 3.53 7.73
CA ARG A 164 -9.21 2.68 6.54
C ARG A 164 -8.57 3.34 5.32
N LEU A 165 -7.32 2.97 5.03
CA LEU A 165 -6.51 3.66 4.03
C LEU A 165 -7.04 3.52 2.59
N ALA A 166 -7.79 2.46 2.27
CA ALA A 166 -8.44 2.31 0.97
C ALA A 166 -9.40 3.47 0.65
N LEU A 167 -10.09 4.01 1.67
CA LEU A 167 -10.99 5.15 1.51
C LEU A 167 -10.25 6.42 1.05
N LYS A 168 -8.92 6.50 1.21
CA LYS A 168 -8.13 7.60 0.67
C LYS A 168 -8.17 7.65 -0.86
N ALA A 169 -8.38 6.51 -1.52
CA ALA A 169 -8.47 6.41 -2.96
C ALA A 169 -9.66 7.15 -3.57
N ILE A 170 -10.69 7.44 -2.79
CA ILE A 170 -11.89 8.14 -3.28
C ILE A 170 -11.53 9.59 -3.61
N GLN A 171 -11.55 9.90 -4.91
CA GLN A 171 -11.31 11.22 -5.48
C GLN A 171 -12.54 12.11 -5.37
N GLY A 172 -13.72 11.54 -5.53
CA GLY A 172 -14.97 12.29 -5.47
C GLY A 172 -16.18 11.40 -5.44
N VAL A 173 -17.26 11.96 -4.90
CA VAL A 173 -18.57 11.31 -4.78
C VAL A 173 -19.58 12.20 -5.50
N ARG A 174 -20.35 11.63 -6.42
CA ARG A 174 -21.36 12.36 -7.20
C ARG A 174 -22.68 11.60 -7.19
N VAL A 175 -23.78 12.32 -7.30
CA VAL A 175 -25.07 11.70 -7.63
C VAL A 175 -25.25 11.74 -9.14
N ARG A 176 -25.70 10.65 -9.72
CA ARG A 176 -26.15 10.59 -11.11
C ARG A 176 -27.41 9.73 -11.15
N ASP A 177 -28.50 10.31 -11.66
CA ASP A 177 -29.81 9.68 -11.71
C ASP A 177 -30.25 9.22 -10.30
N ASP A 178 -30.49 7.92 -10.12
CA ASP A 178 -30.89 7.28 -8.87
C ASP A 178 -29.71 6.68 -8.07
N ARG A 179 -28.46 7.01 -8.46
CA ARG A 179 -27.25 6.35 -7.93
C ARG A 179 -26.22 7.35 -7.41
N ILE A 180 -25.36 6.84 -6.54
CA ILE A 180 -24.14 7.51 -6.11
C ILE A 180 -22.96 6.87 -6.86
N ILE A 181 -22.11 7.70 -7.45
CA ILE A 181 -20.92 7.31 -8.19
C ILE A 181 -19.69 7.79 -7.43
N LEU A 182 -18.83 6.85 -7.03
CA LEU A 182 -17.53 7.14 -6.45
C LEU A 182 -16.48 6.97 -7.54
N MET A 183 -15.64 7.99 -7.72
CA MET A 183 -14.48 7.95 -8.61
C MET A 183 -13.22 7.78 -7.79
N LEU A 184 -12.33 6.89 -8.23
CA LEU A 184 -11.04 6.64 -7.57
C LEU A 184 -9.89 7.35 -8.29
N HIS A 185 -8.90 7.78 -7.51
CA HIS A 185 -7.62 8.22 -8.03
C HIS A 185 -6.96 7.10 -8.84
N ALA A 186 -6.33 7.44 -9.97
CA ALA A 186 -5.48 6.50 -10.66
C ALA A 186 -4.20 6.27 -9.85
N GLY A 187 -3.93 5.04 -9.46
CA GLY A 187 -2.65 4.68 -8.87
C GLY A 187 -1.64 4.22 -9.89
N SER A 188 -0.39 4.09 -9.43
CA SER A 188 0.71 3.65 -10.29
C SER A 188 1.71 2.79 -9.51
N ALA A 189 2.44 1.93 -10.23
CA ALA A 189 3.54 1.20 -9.62
C ALA A 189 4.72 2.15 -9.39
N PRO A 190 5.30 2.21 -8.18
CA PRO A 190 6.47 3.02 -7.94
C PRO A 190 7.66 2.46 -8.73
N ARG A 191 8.47 3.35 -9.31
CA ARG A 191 9.71 2.98 -9.97
C ARG A 191 10.82 2.81 -8.94
N LEU A 192 11.74 1.89 -9.19
CA LEU A 192 12.95 1.74 -8.40
C LEU A 192 13.87 2.94 -8.67
N THR A 193 13.90 3.90 -7.74
CA THR A 193 14.65 5.15 -7.87
C THR A 193 15.87 5.12 -6.97
N ARG A 194 17.02 5.59 -7.46
CA ARG A 194 18.23 5.73 -6.65
C ARG A 194 18.07 6.90 -5.66
N LEU A 195 18.13 6.60 -4.36
CA LEU A 195 18.07 7.58 -3.27
C LEU A 195 19.47 8.06 -2.86
N ALA A 196 20.45 7.15 -2.87
CA ALA A 196 21.84 7.41 -2.49
C ALA A 196 22.77 6.48 -3.30
N PRO A 197 24.11 6.60 -3.21
CA PRO A 197 25.02 5.65 -3.81
C PRO A 197 24.66 4.21 -3.40
N GLU A 198 24.44 3.37 -4.41
CA GLU A 198 24.02 1.97 -4.31
C GLU A 198 22.64 1.70 -3.68
N HIS A 199 21.98 2.69 -3.08
CA HIS A 199 20.67 2.57 -2.43
C HIS A 199 19.55 3.03 -3.35
N SER A 200 18.68 2.11 -3.75
CA SER A 200 17.49 2.38 -4.55
C SER A 200 16.23 1.82 -3.91
N VAL A 201 15.12 2.53 -4.05
CA VAL A 201 13.86 2.24 -3.37
C VAL A 201 12.70 2.46 -4.35
N ALA A 202 11.73 1.54 -4.37
CA ALA A 202 10.51 1.65 -5.15
C ALA A 202 9.34 2.00 -4.23
N CYS A 203 9.19 3.28 -3.87
CA CYS A 203 8.13 3.75 -2.97
C CYS A 203 7.68 5.17 -3.33
N HIS A 204 6.37 5.42 -3.36
CA HIS A 204 5.82 6.76 -3.62
C HIS A 204 6.09 7.77 -2.51
N LEU A 205 6.43 7.33 -1.29
CA LEU A 205 6.90 8.23 -0.23
C LEU A 205 8.27 8.85 -0.54
N ILE A 206 9.05 8.21 -1.43
CA ILE A 206 10.39 8.64 -1.83
C ILE A 206 10.32 9.36 -3.19
N THR A 207 9.53 8.83 -4.12
CA THR A 207 9.31 9.45 -5.43
C THR A 207 7.81 9.54 -5.67
N PRO A 208 7.16 10.61 -5.20
CA PRO A 208 5.75 10.82 -5.44
C PRO A 208 5.46 10.84 -6.94
N PRO A 209 4.31 10.32 -7.39
CA PRO A 209 3.93 10.46 -8.79
C PRO A 209 3.78 11.94 -9.12
N SER A 210 4.25 12.33 -10.31
CA SER A 210 4.05 13.69 -10.80
C SER A 210 2.57 13.99 -10.79
N THR A 211 2.17 15.01 -10.04
CA THR A 211 0.84 15.60 -10.14
C THR A 211 0.74 16.27 -11.51
N ALA A 212 0.52 15.49 -12.56
CA ALA A 212 -0.04 16.03 -13.78
C ALA A 212 -1.43 16.54 -13.40
N SER A 213 -1.47 17.84 -13.08
CA SER A 213 -2.62 18.71 -13.01
C SER A 213 -3.78 18.13 -13.83
N VAL A 214 -4.72 17.47 -13.16
CA VAL A 214 -6.10 17.43 -13.67
C VAL A 214 -6.65 18.81 -13.39
N ALA A 215 -6.32 19.74 -14.29
CA ALA A 215 -7.10 20.94 -14.45
C ALA A 215 -8.51 20.46 -14.75
N VAL A 216 -9.38 20.56 -13.75
CA VAL A 216 -10.82 20.50 -13.95
C VAL A 216 -11.15 21.75 -14.77
N THR A 217 -11.08 21.63 -16.09
CA THR A 217 -11.87 22.49 -16.98
C THR A 217 -13.32 22.06 -16.83
N ALA A 218 -14.05 22.77 -15.97
CA ALA A 218 -15.50 22.92 -16.01
C ALA A 218 -15.81 24.38 -15.71
#